data_AF-A0A158QSH1-F1
#
_entry.id   AF-A0A158QSH1-F1
#
_cell.length_a   1.000
_cell.length_b   1.000
_cell.length_c   1.000
_cell.angle_alpha   90.00
_cell.angle_beta   90.00
_cell.angle_gamma   90.00
#
_symmetry.space_group_name_H-M   'P 1'
#
loop_
_entity.id
_entity.type
_entity.pdbx_description
1 polymer ?
#
loop_
_entity_poly.entity_id
_entity_poly.type
_entity_poly.pdbx_seq_one_letter_code
_entity_poly.pdbx_strand_id
1 'polypeptide(L)'
;MKLILAVLFKERQAKDNTEHELAVALARHSHHLAQMLRLKQEELEHHFDFRLREALAEQKAAIEGDILRWIRRMEAIEHVVDGRADIDRVAKQTQALWLAVEALAFALEMPFSKIGASGLPERQFSDIKPFYVSEPLGRFVDAVKETAGERHEFASVVAEGIPREALTDGVWTRQGLLQRFNKASIFSEPPVYKTSCNVALVSETGGSLWNYAISWLQAKLLFDSLGRRRIISRLPGLGSTLLTPESEILEDGQALDTFCLLTSARAALMPEVDAPVHVDPTNCSDIEFAVRLLSQLKGQPAAVAADWIRDARRFLEVHQAVQALLAYATAQNFSVFDERL
;
A
#
# COMPACT_ATOMS: atom_id res chain seq x y z
N MET A 1 -56.38 -80.85 -100.75
CA MET A 1 -55.55 -80.91 -99.52
C MET A 1 -54.20 -80.16 -99.64
N LYS A 2 -53.44 -80.24 -100.76
CA LYS A 2 -52.13 -79.55 -100.91
C LYS A 2 -52.18 -78.01 -100.96
N LEU A 3 -53.21 -77.40 -101.57
CA LEU A 3 -53.35 -75.93 -101.67
C LEU A 3 -53.67 -75.26 -100.33
N ILE A 4 -54.49 -75.90 -99.49
CA ILE A 4 -54.84 -75.41 -98.15
C ILE A 4 -53.61 -75.42 -97.23
N LEU A 5 -52.78 -76.46 -97.33
CA LEU A 5 -51.54 -76.57 -96.57
C LEU A 5 -50.51 -75.49 -96.95
N ALA A 6 -50.44 -75.11 -98.23
CA ALA A 6 -49.54 -74.05 -98.70
C ALA A 6 -49.99 -72.64 -98.28
N VAL A 7 -51.30 -72.37 -98.25
CA VAL A 7 -51.86 -71.11 -97.75
C VAL A 7 -51.65 -70.99 -96.24
N LEU A 8 -51.94 -72.04 -95.47
CA LEU A 8 -51.68 -72.08 -94.03
C LEU A 8 -50.19 -71.93 -93.70
N PHE A 9 -49.30 -72.49 -94.53
CA PHE A 9 -47.86 -72.34 -94.37
C PHE A 9 -47.40 -70.89 -94.63
N LYS A 10 -47.91 -70.23 -95.68
CA LYS A 10 -47.63 -68.81 -95.95
C LYS A 10 -48.20 -67.88 -94.87
N GLU A 11 -49.41 -68.15 -94.39
CA GLU A 11 -50.03 -67.37 -93.33
C GLU A 11 -49.26 -67.50 -92.00
N ARG A 12 -48.75 -68.70 -91.70
CA ARG A 12 -47.88 -68.95 -90.56
C ARG A 12 -46.55 -68.22 -90.70
N GLN A 13 -45.90 -68.28 -91.87
CA GLN A 13 -44.66 -67.53 -92.12
C GLN A 13 -44.84 -66.01 -92.04
N ALA A 14 -45.96 -65.48 -92.53
CA ALA A 14 -46.26 -64.05 -92.42
C ALA A 14 -46.48 -63.64 -90.96
N LYS A 15 -47.19 -64.46 -90.18
CA LYS A 15 -47.38 -64.25 -88.73
C LYS A 15 -46.05 -64.29 -88.00
N ASP A 16 -45.24 -65.33 -88.22
CA ASP A 16 -43.93 -65.49 -87.60
C ASP A 16 -43.01 -64.28 -87.93
N ASN A 17 -43.05 -63.76 -89.17
CA ASN A 17 -42.29 -62.58 -89.56
C ASN A 17 -42.78 -61.30 -88.84
N THR A 18 -44.10 -61.08 -88.75
CA THR A 18 -44.65 -59.92 -88.03
C THR A 18 -44.38 -59.99 -86.52
N GLU A 19 -44.49 -61.18 -85.94
CA GLU A 19 -44.16 -61.42 -84.53
C GLU A 19 -42.67 -61.16 -84.28
N HIS A 20 -41.81 -61.56 -85.20
CA HIS A 20 -40.37 -61.28 -85.11
C HIS A 20 -40.07 -59.78 -85.21
N GLU A 21 -40.67 -59.06 -86.16
CA GLU A 21 -40.49 -57.61 -86.31
C GLU A 21 -40.96 -56.85 -85.07
N LEU A 22 -42.10 -57.25 -84.49
CA LEU A 22 -42.63 -56.69 -83.25
C LEU A 22 -41.72 -57.02 -82.05
N ALA A 23 -41.24 -58.25 -81.94
CA ALA A 23 -40.33 -58.66 -80.87
C ALA A 23 -39.03 -57.86 -80.92
N VAL A 24 -38.47 -57.65 -82.11
CA VAL A 24 -37.26 -56.83 -82.29
C VAL A 24 -37.57 -55.35 -82.00
N ALA A 25 -38.73 -54.82 -82.40
CA ALA A 25 -39.12 -53.46 -82.06
C ALA A 25 -39.26 -53.26 -80.54
N LEU A 26 -39.94 -54.18 -79.86
CA LEU A 26 -40.07 -54.18 -78.40
C LEU A 26 -38.71 -54.32 -77.70
N ALA A 27 -37.80 -55.15 -78.22
CA ALA A 27 -36.44 -55.28 -77.71
C ALA A 27 -35.62 -53.99 -77.88
N ARG A 28 -35.77 -53.28 -79.01
CA ARG A 28 -35.13 -51.98 -79.21
C ARG A 28 -35.68 -50.93 -78.26
N HIS A 29 -37.01 -50.88 -78.08
CA HIS A 29 -37.64 -49.93 -77.16
C HIS A 29 -37.28 -50.22 -75.70
N SER A 30 -37.28 -51.49 -75.27
CA SER A 30 -36.87 -51.86 -73.91
C SER A 30 -35.40 -51.54 -73.67
N HIS A 31 -34.53 -51.79 -74.65
CA HIS A 31 -33.12 -51.44 -74.57
C HIS A 31 -32.91 -49.92 -74.50
N HIS A 32 -33.58 -49.15 -75.35
CA HIS A 32 -33.50 -47.69 -75.33
C HIS A 32 -34.02 -47.09 -74.01
N LEU A 33 -35.14 -47.60 -73.49
CA LEU A 33 -35.64 -47.18 -72.17
C LEU A 33 -34.65 -47.51 -71.05
N ALA A 34 -34.03 -48.70 -71.09
CA ALA A 34 -33.00 -49.06 -70.11
C ALA A 34 -31.78 -48.13 -70.20
N GLN A 35 -31.35 -47.76 -71.42
CA GLN A 35 -30.27 -46.79 -71.61
C GLN A 35 -30.66 -45.40 -71.08
N MET A 36 -31.86 -44.92 -71.42
CA MET A 36 -32.36 -43.62 -70.96
C MET A 36 -32.50 -43.56 -69.44
N LEU A 37 -32.98 -44.63 -68.81
CA LEU A 37 -33.06 -44.74 -67.36
C LEU A 37 -31.69 -44.72 -66.71
N ARG A 38 -30.70 -45.42 -67.29
CA ARG A 38 -29.31 -45.37 -66.82
C ARG A 38 -28.73 -43.97 -66.92
N LEU A 39 -28.87 -43.31 -68.07
CA LEU A 39 -28.40 -41.93 -68.25
C LEU A 39 -29.05 -40.98 -67.24
N LYS A 40 -30.36 -41.12 -67.00
CA LYS A 40 -31.06 -40.30 -66.01
C LYS A 40 -30.64 -40.61 -64.58
N GLN A 41 -30.38 -41.87 -64.27
CA GLN A 41 -29.84 -42.26 -62.98
C GLN A 41 -28.46 -41.65 -62.77
N GLU A 42 -27.55 -41.76 -63.73
CA GLU A 42 -26.21 -41.17 -63.69
C GLU A 42 -26.27 -39.63 -63.56
N GLU A 43 -27.15 -38.97 -64.31
CA GLU A 43 -27.34 -37.51 -64.24
C GLU A 43 -27.87 -37.08 -62.86
N LEU A 44 -28.83 -37.82 -62.30
CA LEU A 44 -29.36 -37.57 -60.96
C LEU A 44 -28.30 -37.83 -59.89
N GLU A 45 -27.60 -38.95 -59.94
CA GLU A 45 -26.51 -39.30 -59.01
C GLU A 45 -25.45 -38.21 -59.02
N HIS A 46 -25.00 -37.78 -60.20
CA HIS A 46 -24.05 -36.68 -60.34
C HIS A 46 -24.60 -35.37 -59.75
N HIS A 47 -25.88 -35.04 -60.01
CA HIS A 47 -26.49 -33.84 -59.47
C HIS A 47 -26.60 -33.88 -57.94
N PHE A 48 -27.02 -35.02 -57.37
CA PHE A 48 -27.10 -35.21 -55.93
C PHE A 48 -25.73 -35.13 -55.26
N ASP A 49 -24.72 -35.80 -55.81
CA ASP A 49 -23.35 -35.75 -55.31
C ASP A 49 -22.79 -34.34 -55.34
N PHE A 50 -23.03 -33.61 -56.43
CA PHE A 50 -22.62 -32.21 -56.55
C PHE A 50 -23.28 -31.34 -55.47
N ARG A 51 -24.60 -31.44 -55.30
CA ARG A 51 -25.36 -30.66 -54.31
C ARG A 51 -24.97 -31.02 -52.88
N LEU A 52 -24.70 -32.29 -52.59
CA LEU A 52 -24.23 -32.74 -51.29
C LEU A 52 -22.86 -32.13 -50.98
N ARG A 53 -21.92 -32.15 -51.94
CA ARG A 53 -20.59 -31.56 -51.78
C ARG A 53 -20.66 -30.04 -51.61
N GLU A 54 -21.51 -29.37 -52.37
CA GLU A 54 -21.73 -27.91 -52.27
C GLU A 54 -22.28 -27.56 -50.88
N ALA A 55 -23.35 -28.22 -50.43
CA ALA A 55 -23.91 -27.98 -49.10
C ALA A 55 -22.94 -28.32 -47.96
N LEU A 56 -22.15 -29.39 -48.10
CA LEU A 56 -21.12 -29.76 -47.13
C LEU A 56 -20.00 -28.72 -47.11
N ALA A 57 -19.56 -28.22 -48.27
CA ALA A 57 -18.55 -27.17 -48.37
C ALA A 57 -19.03 -25.85 -47.76
N GLU A 58 -20.29 -25.46 -48.00
CA GLU A 58 -20.91 -24.28 -47.38
C GLU A 58 -20.97 -24.39 -45.85
N GLN A 59 -21.45 -25.53 -45.33
CA GLN A 59 -21.49 -25.76 -43.88
C GLN A 59 -20.09 -25.76 -43.27
N LYS A 60 -19.12 -26.40 -43.94
CA LYS A 60 -17.74 -26.44 -43.49
C LYS A 60 -17.13 -25.05 -43.46
N ALA A 61 -17.32 -24.25 -44.51
CA ALA A 61 -16.83 -22.87 -44.57
C ALA A 61 -17.49 -21.98 -43.49
N ALA A 62 -18.78 -22.18 -43.21
CA ALA A 62 -19.48 -21.48 -42.14
C ALA A 62 -18.89 -21.82 -40.76
N ILE A 63 -18.68 -23.10 -40.47
CA ILE A 63 -18.09 -23.56 -39.20
C ILE A 63 -16.64 -23.07 -39.06
N GLU A 64 -15.83 -23.16 -40.11
CA GLU A 64 -14.46 -22.63 -40.11
C GLU A 64 -14.43 -21.12 -39.85
N GLY A 65 -15.35 -20.37 -40.46
CA GLY A 65 -15.51 -18.94 -40.20
C GLY A 65 -15.88 -18.62 -38.76
N ASP A 66 -16.78 -19.40 -38.15
CA ASP A 66 -17.16 -19.24 -36.75
C ASP A 66 -16.04 -19.60 -35.78
N ILE A 67 -15.26 -20.65 -36.05
CA ILE A 67 -14.08 -21.00 -35.27
C ILE A 67 -13.04 -19.87 -35.33
N LEU A 68 -12.74 -19.34 -36.52
CA LEU A 68 -11.81 -18.21 -36.66
C LEU A 68 -12.30 -16.97 -35.91
N ARG A 69 -13.61 -16.72 -35.92
CA ARG A 69 -14.22 -15.63 -35.14
C ARG A 69 -14.05 -15.87 -33.63
N TRP A 70 -14.22 -17.09 -33.15
CA TRP A 70 -13.99 -17.44 -31.74
C TRP A 70 -12.52 -17.33 -31.35
N ILE A 71 -11.59 -17.77 -32.20
CA ILE A 71 -10.15 -17.64 -31.99
C ILE A 71 -9.77 -16.16 -31.81
N ARG A 72 -10.24 -15.28 -32.70
CA ARG A 72 -9.96 -13.83 -32.59
C ARG A 72 -10.54 -13.21 -31.31
N ARG A 73 -11.72 -13.64 -30.88
CA ARG A 73 -12.29 -13.18 -29.60
C ARG A 73 -11.48 -13.69 -28.41
N MET A 74 -11.02 -14.93 -28.46
CA MET A 74 -10.17 -15.50 -27.43
C MET A 74 -8.85 -14.75 -27.31
N GLU A 75 -8.18 -14.49 -28.44
CA GLU A 75 -6.93 -13.72 -28.50
C GLU A 75 -7.11 -12.29 -27.98
N ALA A 76 -8.25 -11.65 -28.30
CA ALA A 76 -8.59 -10.35 -27.74
C ALA A 76 -8.80 -10.39 -26.22
N ILE A 77 -9.43 -11.44 -25.70
CA ILE A 77 -9.61 -11.64 -24.25
C ILE A 77 -8.25 -11.90 -23.59
N GLU A 78 -7.41 -12.74 -24.17
CA GLU A 78 -6.06 -13.04 -23.69
C GLU A 78 -5.23 -11.76 -23.56
N HIS A 79 -5.20 -10.92 -24.60
CA HIS A 79 -4.52 -9.63 -24.55
C HIS A 79 -5.05 -8.69 -23.46
N VAL A 80 -6.37 -8.64 -23.25
CA VAL A 80 -6.99 -7.84 -22.17
C VAL A 80 -6.63 -8.41 -20.79
N VAL A 81 -6.61 -9.74 -20.65
CA VAL A 81 -6.25 -10.43 -19.41
C VAL A 81 -4.78 -10.23 -19.07
N ASP A 82 -3.88 -10.32 -20.05
CA ASP A 82 -2.45 -10.07 -19.87
C ASP A 82 -2.18 -8.61 -19.46
N GLY A 83 -2.81 -7.65 -20.14
CA GLY A 83 -2.73 -6.23 -19.76
C GLY A 83 -3.22 -5.99 -18.33
N ARG A 84 -4.32 -6.63 -17.93
CA ARG A 84 -4.83 -6.55 -16.55
C ARG A 84 -3.89 -7.23 -15.54
N ALA A 85 -3.25 -8.33 -15.91
CA ALA A 85 -2.30 -9.02 -15.04
C ALA A 85 -1.10 -8.14 -14.70
N ASP A 86 -0.63 -7.32 -15.65
CA ASP A 86 0.47 -6.38 -15.40
C ASP A 86 0.08 -5.24 -14.47
N ILE A 87 -1.11 -4.65 -14.65
CA ILE A 87 -1.66 -3.63 -13.73
C ILE A 87 -1.81 -4.23 -12.32
N ASP A 88 -2.30 -5.47 -12.22
CA ASP A 88 -2.44 -6.16 -10.94
C ASP A 88 -1.11 -6.48 -10.27
N ARG A 89 -0.05 -6.77 -11.03
CA ARG A 89 1.31 -6.91 -10.49
C ARG A 89 1.81 -5.59 -9.91
N VAL A 90 1.62 -4.47 -10.62
CA VAL A 90 2.04 -3.13 -10.15
C VAL A 90 1.34 -2.79 -8.83
N ALA A 91 0.02 -3.00 -8.77
CA ALA A 91 -0.74 -2.68 -7.58
C ALA A 91 -0.31 -3.51 -6.36
N LYS A 92 0.01 -4.80 -6.56
CA LYS A 92 0.54 -5.64 -5.47
C LYS A 92 1.87 -5.12 -4.94
N GLN A 93 2.74 -4.62 -5.80
CA GLN A 93 4.01 -4.01 -5.40
C GLN A 93 3.78 -2.72 -4.59
N THR A 94 2.92 -1.82 -5.07
CA THR A 94 2.58 -0.58 -4.36
C THR A 94 1.93 -0.86 -3.00
N GLN A 95 1.05 -1.87 -2.93
CA GLN A 95 0.45 -2.29 -1.67
C GLN A 95 1.48 -2.88 -0.71
N ALA A 96 2.43 -3.68 -1.21
CA ALA A 96 3.53 -4.19 -0.39
C ALA A 96 4.41 -3.06 0.14
N LEU A 97 4.72 -2.05 -0.68
CA LEU A 97 5.44 -0.85 -0.25
C LEU A 97 4.67 -0.09 0.83
N TRP A 98 3.37 0.15 0.64
CA TRP A 98 2.52 0.80 1.63
C TRP A 98 2.52 0.05 2.97
N LEU A 99 2.37 -1.29 2.94
CA LEU A 99 2.45 -2.12 4.15
C LEU A 99 3.81 -2.05 4.84
N ALA A 100 4.90 -2.01 4.07
CA ALA A 100 6.25 -1.86 4.62
C ALA A 100 6.44 -0.49 5.31
N VAL A 101 5.94 0.59 4.70
CA VAL A 101 5.98 1.94 5.28
C VAL A 101 5.07 2.06 6.50
N GLU A 102 3.88 1.45 6.47
CA GLU A 102 2.97 1.41 7.61
C GLU A 102 3.56 0.61 8.79
N ALA A 103 4.21 -0.52 8.51
CA ALA A 103 4.94 -1.27 9.52
C ALA A 103 6.09 -0.46 10.14
N LEU A 104 6.78 0.34 9.33
CA LEU A 104 7.80 1.28 9.77
C LEU A 104 7.21 2.40 10.66
N ALA A 105 6.05 2.97 10.28
CA ALA A 105 5.34 3.97 11.08
C ALA A 105 4.90 3.40 12.44
N PHE A 106 4.31 2.20 12.44
CA PHE A 106 3.90 1.51 13.65
C PHE A 106 5.09 1.24 14.58
N ALA A 107 6.27 0.95 14.03
CA ALA A 107 7.48 0.74 14.82
C ALA A 107 8.02 2.01 15.51
N LEU A 108 7.66 3.19 15.02
CA LEU A 108 8.00 4.48 15.64
C LEU A 108 6.99 4.89 16.72
N GLU A 109 5.72 4.56 16.54
CA GLU A 109 4.65 4.97 17.45
C GLU A 109 4.50 4.03 18.66
N MET A 110 4.67 2.73 18.44
CA MET A 110 4.39 1.73 19.45
C MET A 110 5.64 1.37 20.25
N PRO A 111 5.63 1.56 21.59
CA PRO A 111 6.64 0.97 22.45
C PRO A 111 6.45 -0.55 22.45
N PHE A 112 7.23 -1.28 21.65
CA PHE A 112 7.22 -2.73 21.69
C PHE A 112 7.77 -3.21 23.04
N SER A 113 6.88 -3.51 23.98
CA SER A 113 7.14 -4.62 24.88
C SER A 113 6.99 -5.90 24.05
N LYS A 114 7.92 -6.84 24.17
CA LYS A 114 7.90 -8.17 23.53
C LYS A 114 6.68 -9.02 23.93
N ILE A 115 5.47 -8.56 23.68
CA ILE A 115 4.21 -9.29 23.83
C ILE A 115 3.84 -9.74 22.42
N GLY A 116 4.40 -10.87 21.98
CA GLY A 116 4.04 -11.44 20.68
C GLY A 116 5.16 -12.14 19.91
N ALA A 117 6.42 -12.12 20.36
CA ALA A 117 7.45 -12.97 19.77
C ALA A 117 7.22 -14.44 20.20
N SER A 118 6.31 -15.12 19.50
CA SER A 118 6.20 -16.57 19.53
C SER A 118 7.38 -17.17 18.77
N GLY A 119 8.52 -17.29 19.46
CA GLY A 119 9.73 -17.88 18.92
C GLY A 119 10.86 -17.73 19.92
N LEU A 120 11.05 -18.78 20.73
CA LEU A 120 12.11 -19.04 21.71
C LEU A 120 12.72 -17.86 22.50
N PRO A 121 12.71 -17.92 23.85
CA PRO A 121 13.36 -16.94 24.70
C PRO A 121 14.87 -17.21 24.74
N GLU A 122 15.61 -16.77 23.72
CA GLU A 122 17.06 -16.72 23.84
C GLU A 122 17.45 -15.50 24.68
N ARG A 123 17.69 -15.82 25.95
CA ARG A 123 18.17 -14.95 27.01
C ARG A 123 19.42 -14.18 26.58
N GLN A 124 19.29 -12.86 26.46
CA GLN A 124 20.36 -11.94 26.86
C GLN A 124 19.73 -10.92 27.82
N PHE A 125 19.94 -11.18 29.10
CA PHE A 125 19.47 -10.39 30.25
C PHE A 125 20.43 -9.21 30.56
N SER A 126 21.19 -8.73 29.56
CA SER A 126 22.16 -7.64 29.71
C SER A 126 21.71 -6.30 29.14
N ASP A 127 20.78 -6.28 28.18
CA ASP A 127 20.35 -5.03 27.53
C ASP A 127 18.82 -4.94 27.51
N ILE A 128 18.22 -4.73 28.68
CA ILE A 128 16.83 -4.28 28.76
C ILE A 128 16.83 -2.83 28.26
N LYS A 129 16.83 -2.64 26.93
CA LYS A 129 16.58 -1.32 26.34
C LYS A 129 15.27 -0.79 26.94
N PRO A 130 15.24 0.46 27.41
CA PRO A 130 14.07 1.01 28.07
C PRO A 130 12.86 0.87 27.14
N PHE A 131 11.68 0.66 27.72
CA PHE A 131 10.35 0.47 27.10
C PHE A 131 9.92 1.58 26.10
N TYR A 132 10.81 2.50 25.77
CA TYR A 132 10.59 3.81 25.18
C TYR A 132 11.49 4.10 23.98
N VAL A 133 12.34 3.14 23.59
CA VAL A 133 13.19 3.19 22.40
C VAL A 133 12.66 2.17 21.40
N SER A 134 12.43 2.61 20.17
CA SER A 134 12.03 1.76 19.06
C SER A 134 13.05 0.67 18.78
N GLU A 135 12.59 -0.41 18.16
CA GLU A 135 13.48 -1.44 17.64
C GLU A 135 14.40 -0.85 16.54
N PRO A 136 15.63 -1.40 16.34
CA PRO A 136 16.50 -0.93 15.26
C PRO A 136 15.77 -0.89 13.92
N LEU A 137 15.81 0.28 13.28
CA LEU A 137 15.00 0.57 12.10
C LEU A 137 15.54 -0.08 10.82
N GLY A 138 16.76 -0.63 10.86
CA GLY A 138 17.44 -1.24 9.72
C GLY A 138 16.56 -2.21 8.93
N ARG A 139 15.97 -3.21 9.60
CA ARG A 139 15.14 -4.23 8.93
C ARG A 139 13.95 -3.65 8.16
N PHE A 140 13.36 -2.57 8.67
CA PHE A 140 12.18 -1.95 8.09
C PHE A 140 12.57 -1.09 6.89
N VAL A 141 13.70 -0.37 7.00
CA VAL A 141 14.27 0.40 5.90
C VAL A 141 14.74 -0.51 4.77
N ASP A 142 15.33 -1.66 5.08
CA ASP A 142 15.72 -2.66 4.08
C ASP A 142 14.49 -3.25 3.37
N ALA A 143 13.41 -3.55 4.11
CA ALA A 143 12.14 -3.99 3.52
C ALA A 143 11.50 -2.93 2.61
N VAL A 144 11.57 -1.65 2.99
CA VAL A 144 11.13 -0.53 2.14
C VAL A 144 11.98 -0.44 0.87
N LYS A 145 13.31 -0.61 0.96
CA LYS A 145 14.19 -0.60 -0.21
C LYS A 145 13.95 -1.78 -1.15
N GLU A 146 13.73 -2.98 -0.59
CA GLU A 146 13.43 -4.19 -1.36
C GLU A 146 12.09 -4.07 -2.10
N THR A 147 11.06 -3.52 -1.43
CA THR A 147 9.73 -3.34 -2.03
C THR A 147 9.64 -2.16 -2.99
N ALA A 148 10.43 -1.09 -2.78
CA ALA A 148 10.48 0.07 -3.67
C ALA A 148 11.08 -0.27 -5.05
N GLY A 149 12.09 -1.15 -5.09
CA GLY A 149 12.75 -1.58 -6.33
C GLY A 149 13.19 -0.41 -7.21
N GLU A 150 13.18 -0.62 -8.54
CA GLU A 150 13.53 0.42 -9.53
C GLU A 150 12.38 1.40 -9.84
N ARG A 151 11.14 1.08 -9.44
CA ARG A 151 9.94 1.84 -9.84
C ARG A 151 9.72 3.09 -8.99
N HIS A 152 10.19 3.08 -7.74
CA HIS A 152 9.97 4.15 -6.78
C HIS A 152 11.28 4.78 -6.32
N GLU A 153 11.93 5.55 -7.21
CA GLU A 153 13.18 6.28 -6.91
C GLU A 153 13.02 7.23 -5.70
N PHE A 154 11.86 7.86 -5.55
CA PHE A 154 11.60 8.71 -4.39
C PHE A 154 11.68 7.92 -3.06
N ALA A 155 11.14 6.70 -3.03
CA ALA A 155 11.13 5.90 -1.82
C ALA A 155 12.53 5.42 -1.43
N SER A 156 13.39 5.07 -2.41
CA SER A 156 14.78 4.70 -2.15
C SER A 156 15.61 5.88 -1.65
N VAL A 157 15.45 7.07 -2.26
CA VAL A 157 16.17 8.29 -1.84
C VAL A 157 15.77 8.71 -0.42
N VAL A 158 14.47 8.69 -0.08
CA VAL A 158 14.03 9.05 1.27
C VAL A 158 14.47 8.00 2.29
N ALA A 159 14.48 6.70 1.92
CA ALA A 159 15.01 5.64 2.78
C ALA A 159 16.52 5.76 3.03
N GLU A 160 17.28 6.34 2.08
CA GLU A 160 18.71 6.67 2.27
C GLU A 160 18.93 7.93 3.11
N GLY A 161 17.97 8.86 3.11
CA GLY A 161 17.99 10.08 3.93
C GLY A 161 17.80 9.84 5.43
N ILE A 162 17.42 8.63 5.85
CA ILE A 162 17.23 8.28 7.27
C ILE A 162 18.62 8.18 7.96
N PRO A 163 18.84 8.85 9.10
CA PRO A 163 20.14 8.85 9.78
C PRO A 163 20.58 7.45 10.20
N ARG A 164 21.87 7.14 10.03
CA ARG A 164 22.44 5.79 10.28
C ARG A 164 22.36 5.39 11.76
N GLU A 165 22.42 6.36 12.65
CA GLU A 165 22.27 6.15 14.09
C GLU A 165 20.87 5.61 14.44
N ALA A 166 19.83 6.02 13.70
CA ALA A 166 18.47 5.49 13.87
C ALA A 166 18.36 4.03 13.42
N LEU A 167 19.18 3.60 12.45
CA LEU A 167 19.19 2.23 11.94
C LEU A 167 19.77 1.23 12.95
N THR A 168 20.81 1.62 13.69
CA THR A 168 21.53 0.73 14.64
C THR A 168 20.96 0.81 16.06
N ASP A 169 20.74 2.02 16.56
CA ASP A 169 20.51 2.22 17.99
C ASP A 169 19.01 2.23 18.33
N GLY A 170 18.18 2.51 17.31
CA GLY A 170 16.75 2.78 17.44
C GLY A 170 16.49 4.25 17.75
N VAL A 171 15.24 4.68 17.59
CA VAL A 171 14.81 6.06 17.85
C VAL A 171 13.96 6.10 19.11
N TRP A 172 14.00 7.20 19.86
CA TRP A 172 13.08 7.39 20.97
C TRP A 172 11.65 7.56 20.45
N THR A 173 10.70 6.79 20.99
CA THR A 173 9.29 6.99 20.66
C THR A 173 8.78 8.31 21.23
N ARG A 174 7.68 8.84 20.69
CA ARG A 174 7.02 10.03 21.24
C ARG A 174 6.78 9.88 22.75
N GLN A 175 6.20 8.76 23.16
CA GLN A 175 5.93 8.47 24.57
C GLN A 175 7.22 8.40 25.40
N GLY A 176 8.31 7.91 24.81
CA GLY A 176 9.63 7.91 25.41
C GLY A 176 10.21 9.29 25.67
N LEU A 177 10.13 10.19 24.68
CA LEU A 177 10.57 11.57 24.81
C LEU A 177 9.76 12.32 25.89
N LEU A 178 8.44 12.13 25.90
CA LEU A 178 7.54 12.68 26.91
C LEU A 178 7.87 12.16 28.31
N GLN A 179 8.11 10.86 28.42
CA GLN A 179 8.46 10.23 29.68
C GLN A 179 9.82 10.69 30.19
N ARG A 180 10.84 10.78 29.33
CA ARG A 180 12.18 11.27 29.70
C ARG A 180 12.17 12.73 30.16
N PHE A 181 11.29 13.54 29.56
CA PHE A 181 11.12 14.93 29.97
C PHE A 181 10.51 15.05 31.36
N ASN A 182 9.49 14.24 31.68
CA ASN A 182 8.61 14.45 32.85
C ASN A 182 8.76 13.44 34.01
N LYS A 183 9.13 12.19 33.77
CA LYS A 183 8.95 11.12 34.76
C LYS A 183 10.21 10.94 35.62
N ALA A 184 10.04 11.14 36.93
CA ALA A 184 10.98 10.68 37.95
C ALA A 184 10.66 9.21 38.27
N SER A 185 11.44 8.27 37.72
CA SER A 185 11.35 6.86 38.14
C SER A 185 12.52 6.54 39.07
N ILE A 186 12.30 5.69 40.08
CA ILE A 186 13.28 5.35 41.13
C ILE A 186 14.59 4.75 40.57
N PHE A 187 14.55 4.17 39.36
CA PHE A 187 15.69 3.50 38.71
C PHE A 187 16.21 4.20 37.43
N SER A 188 15.67 5.37 37.08
CA SER A 188 16.04 6.11 35.85
C SER A 188 16.64 7.47 36.20
N GLU A 189 17.44 8.01 35.27
CA GLU A 189 18.01 9.37 35.35
C GLU A 189 16.98 10.43 35.78
N PRO A 190 17.39 11.47 36.53
CA PRO A 190 16.49 12.53 36.95
C PRO A 190 15.87 13.25 35.74
N PRO A 191 14.57 13.59 35.78
CA PRO A 191 13.87 14.11 34.60
C PRO A 191 14.50 15.40 34.11
N VAL A 192 14.63 15.52 32.79
CA VAL A 192 15.31 16.65 32.12
C VAL A 192 14.74 17.98 32.58
N TYR A 193 13.41 18.07 32.71
CA TYR A 193 12.71 19.25 33.22
C TYR A 193 13.11 19.65 34.65
N LYS A 194 13.29 18.67 35.55
CA LYS A 194 13.66 18.95 36.94
C LYS A 194 15.12 19.38 37.03
N THR A 195 15.98 18.71 36.28
CA THR A 195 17.40 19.01 36.23
C THR A 195 17.65 20.38 35.61
N SER A 196 16.93 20.73 34.53
CA SER A 196 17.02 22.06 33.92
C SER A 196 16.44 23.16 34.84
N CYS A 197 15.32 22.92 35.52
CA CYS A 197 14.79 23.87 36.53
C CYS A 197 15.76 24.10 37.70
N ASN A 198 16.44 23.05 38.17
CA ASN A 198 17.42 23.17 39.26
C ASN A 198 18.67 23.99 38.87
N VAL A 199 18.89 24.20 37.58
CA VAL A 199 20.09 24.84 37.02
C VAL A 199 19.73 26.10 36.21
N ALA A 200 18.46 26.50 36.19
CA ALA A 200 17.91 27.56 35.34
C ALA A 200 18.52 28.97 35.56
N LEU A 201 19.00 29.27 36.77
CA LEU A 201 19.65 30.56 37.12
C LEU A 201 21.17 30.57 36.85
N VAL A 202 21.73 29.48 36.33
CA VAL A 202 23.17 29.35 36.12
C VAL A 202 23.53 29.82 34.71
N SER A 203 24.24 30.94 34.63
CA SER A 203 24.75 31.51 33.39
C SER A 203 25.92 30.71 32.80
N GLU A 204 26.24 30.99 31.53
CA GLU A 204 27.30 30.32 30.75
C GLU A 204 28.70 30.40 31.38
N THR A 205 28.97 31.38 32.23
CA THR A 205 30.26 31.59 32.90
C THR A 205 30.41 30.84 34.23
N GLY A 206 29.47 29.98 34.59
CA GLY A 206 29.42 29.32 35.89
C GLY A 206 28.88 30.29 36.97
N GLY A 207 27.88 29.82 37.71
CA GLY A 207 27.23 30.60 38.77
C GLY A 207 27.90 30.39 40.13
N SER A 208 27.72 31.37 41.03
CA SER A 208 28.03 31.19 42.46
C SER A 208 27.25 30.00 43.04
N LEU A 209 27.79 29.32 44.04
CA LEU A 209 27.09 28.23 44.77
C LEU A 209 25.70 28.67 45.28
N TRP A 210 25.54 29.96 45.59
CA TRP A 210 24.26 30.55 45.96
C TRP A 210 23.24 30.54 44.82
N ASN A 211 23.66 30.70 43.57
CA ASN A 211 22.75 30.64 42.41
C ASN A 211 22.21 29.22 42.22
N TYR A 212 23.03 28.19 42.46
CA TYR A 212 22.58 26.80 42.48
C TYR A 212 21.56 26.56 43.62
N ALA A 213 21.84 27.07 44.82
CA ALA A 213 20.94 26.92 45.97
C ALA A 213 19.58 27.62 45.74
N ILE A 214 19.59 28.83 45.18
CA ILE A 214 18.38 29.60 44.85
C ILE A 214 17.62 28.94 43.70
N SER A 215 18.30 28.47 42.64
CA SER A 215 17.65 27.77 41.53
C SER A 215 16.98 26.48 41.98
N TRP A 216 17.63 25.71 42.85
CA TRP A 216 17.05 24.53 43.46
C TRP A 216 15.85 24.85 44.35
N LEU A 217 15.94 25.92 45.15
CA LEU A 217 14.85 26.36 46.03
C LEU A 217 13.64 26.85 45.21
N GLN A 218 13.88 27.64 44.16
CA GLN A 218 12.84 28.14 43.26
C GLN A 218 12.20 27.00 42.47
N ALA A 219 13.00 26.04 41.96
CA ALA A 219 12.47 24.85 41.30
C ALA A 219 11.56 24.05 42.23
N LYS A 220 11.98 23.81 43.48
CA LYS A 220 11.18 23.09 44.48
C LYS A 220 9.90 23.85 44.85
N LEU A 221 9.97 25.18 44.96
CA LEU A 221 8.82 26.04 45.22
C LEU A 221 7.86 26.07 44.03
N LEU A 222 8.35 26.01 42.78
CA LEU A 222 7.51 25.92 41.58
C LEU A 222 6.68 24.62 41.56
N PHE A 223 7.25 23.49 42.00
CA PHE A 223 6.52 22.22 42.16
C PHE A 223 5.44 22.31 43.25
N ASP A 224 5.74 22.92 44.40
CA ASP A 224 4.76 23.12 45.48
C ASP A 224 3.70 24.19 45.12
N SER A 225 4.11 25.17 44.31
CA SER A 225 3.22 26.23 43.81
C SER A 225 2.20 25.72 42.81
N LEU A 226 2.37 24.54 42.19
CA LEU A 226 1.33 23.96 41.33
C LEU A 226 0.10 23.51 42.13
N GLY A 227 0.29 23.08 43.39
CA GLY A 227 -0.82 22.94 44.36
C GLY A 227 -1.52 24.27 44.66
N ARG A 228 -0.79 25.40 44.61
CA ARG A 228 -1.34 26.77 44.76
C ARG A 228 -1.83 27.41 43.45
N ARG A 229 -1.34 27.02 42.27
CA ARG A 229 -1.76 27.53 40.95
C ARG A 229 -3.17 27.10 40.59
N ARG A 230 -3.67 25.99 41.17
CA ARG A 230 -5.10 25.61 41.16
C ARG A 230 -6.00 26.66 41.87
N ILE A 231 -5.43 27.45 42.77
CA ILE A 231 -6.11 28.54 43.48
C ILE A 231 -5.87 29.88 42.76
N ILE A 232 -4.68 30.08 42.19
CA ILE A 232 -4.28 31.35 41.54
C ILE A 232 -4.83 31.48 40.09
N SER A 233 -5.11 30.37 39.38
CA SER A 233 -5.77 30.42 38.06
C SER A 233 -7.23 30.89 38.12
N ARG A 234 -7.79 31.05 39.33
CA ARG A 234 -9.10 31.69 39.57
C ARG A 234 -9.01 33.22 39.73
N LEU A 235 -7.81 33.81 39.70
CA LEU A 235 -7.60 35.25 39.82
C LEU A 235 -7.10 35.82 38.49
N PRO A 236 -7.87 36.67 37.81
CA PRO A 236 -7.46 37.29 36.56
C PRO A 236 -6.33 38.30 36.83
N GLY A 237 -5.20 38.17 36.12
CA GLY A 237 -4.14 39.19 36.09
C GLY A 237 -2.81 38.86 36.77
N LEU A 238 -2.62 37.68 37.37
CA LEU A 238 -1.35 37.30 38.02
C LEU A 238 -0.71 36.01 37.47
N GLY A 239 -1.23 35.47 36.37
CA GLY A 239 -0.65 34.32 35.70
C GLY A 239 0.39 34.80 34.70
N SER A 240 1.66 34.40 34.88
CA SER A 240 2.62 34.38 33.78
C SER A 240 1.98 33.62 32.62
N THR A 241 1.63 34.33 31.54
CA THR A 241 0.94 33.81 30.37
C THR A 241 1.74 32.64 29.80
N LEU A 242 1.15 31.44 29.84
CA LEU A 242 1.74 30.27 29.19
C LEU A 242 1.76 30.55 27.68
N LEU A 243 2.93 30.41 27.08
CA LEU A 243 3.11 30.58 25.64
C LEU A 243 2.32 29.50 24.91
N THR A 244 1.33 29.92 24.13
CA THR A 244 0.62 29.08 23.18
C THR A 244 1.32 29.15 21.82
N PRO A 245 1.17 28.14 20.95
CA PRO A 245 1.83 28.10 19.64
C PRO A 245 1.51 29.29 18.73
N GLU A 246 0.44 30.04 19.02
CA GLU A 246 -0.01 31.24 18.29
C GLU A 246 0.51 32.56 18.88
N SER A 247 1.16 32.55 20.04
CA SER A 247 1.77 33.77 20.57
C SER A 247 3.07 34.05 19.81
N GLU A 248 3.06 35.10 18.99
CA GLU A 248 4.27 35.70 18.42
C GLU A 248 5.29 35.85 19.56
N ILE A 249 6.46 35.24 19.38
CA ILE A 249 7.60 35.44 20.26
C ILE A 249 7.88 36.93 20.19
N LEU A 250 7.46 37.68 21.21
CA LEU A 250 7.76 39.11 21.31
C LEU A 250 9.27 39.27 21.17
N GLU A 251 9.68 39.95 20.08
CA GLU A 251 11.06 40.33 19.79
C GLU A 251 11.62 41.35 20.80
N ASP A 252 10.88 41.67 21.85
CA ASP A 252 11.32 42.59 22.88
C ASP A 252 12.37 41.91 23.75
N GLY A 253 13.59 42.45 23.72
CA GLY A 253 14.78 42.02 24.44
C GLY A 253 14.70 42.06 25.98
N GLN A 254 13.55 41.73 26.56
CA GLN A 254 13.47 41.27 27.94
C GLN A 254 13.92 39.81 27.98
N ALA A 255 14.89 39.53 28.85
CA ALA A 255 15.34 38.18 29.13
C ALA A 255 14.14 37.35 29.64
N LEU A 256 13.46 36.67 28.72
CA LEU A 256 12.34 35.82 29.04
C LEU A 256 12.80 34.80 30.09
N ASP A 257 12.07 34.72 31.20
CA ASP A 257 12.51 33.92 32.33
C ASP A 257 12.66 32.44 31.91
N THR A 258 13.83 31.86 32.16
CA THR A 258 14.19 30.48 31.81
C THR A 258 13.16 29.48 32.35
N PHE A 259 12.56 29.81 33.50
CA PHE A 259 11.48 29.03 34.10
C PHE A 259 10.15 29.11 33.32
N CYS A 260 9.82 30.24 32.69
CA CYS A 260 8.63 30.38 31.85
C CYS A 260 8.75 29.55 30.56
N LEU A 261 9.95 29.51 29.96
CA LEU A 261 10.24 28.64 28.81
C LEU A 261 10.11 27.15 29.17
N LEU A 262 10.68 26.74 30.30
CA LEU A 262 10.60 25.35 30.74
C LEU A 262 9.16 24.93 31.10
N THR A 263 8.42 25.80 31.79
CA THR A 263 7.02 25.51 32.17
C THR A 263 6.08 25.51 30.98
N SER A 264 6.27 26.38 29.99
CA SER A 264 5.51 26.34 28.73
C SER A 264 5.85 25.11 27.89
N ALA A 265 7.13 24.74 27.77
CA ALA A 265 7.54 23.50 27.09
C ALA A 265 6.92 22.25 27.77
N ARG A 266 6.87 22.23 29.11
CA ARG A 266 6.19 21.17 29.85
C ARG A 266 4.69 21.13 29.56
N ALA A 267 4.02 22.28 29.56
CA ALA A 267 2.59 22.37 29.30
C ALA A 267 2.23 21.95 27.86
N ALA A 268 3.10 22.24 26.89
CA ALA A 268 2.92 21.79 25.51
C ALA A 268 3.06 20.27 25.37
N LEU A 269 4.06 19.68 26.03
CA LEU A 269 4.28 18.23 26.00
C LEU A 269 3.24 17.43 26.81
N MET A 270 2.61 18.07 27.80
CA MET A 270 1.57 17.47 28.63
C MET A 270 0.51 18.53 28.97
N PRO A 271 -0.62 18.58 28.25
CA PRO A 271 -1.79 19.27 28.77
C PRO A 271 -2.21 18.54 30.06
N GLU A 272 -2.14 19.22 31.20
CA GLU A 272 -2.49 18.63 32.50
C GLU A 272 -3.98 18.26 32.51
N VAL A 273 -4.23 16.95 32.40
CA VAL A 273 -5.43 16.17 32.73
C VAL A 273 -6.61 17.02 33.23
N ASP A 274 -7.60 17.22 32.35
CA ASP A 274 -9.05 17.30 32.63
C ASP A 274 -9.87 17.66 31.39
N ALA A 275 -9.24 17.96 30.25
CA ALA A 275 -9.93 17.99 28.95
C ALA A 275 -9.72 16.65 28.23
N PRO A 276 -10.77 16.01 27.67
CA PRO A 276 -10.64 14.91 26.73
C PRO A 276 -10.09 15.47 25.41
N VAL A 277 -8.84 15.92 25.43
CA VAL A 277 -8.12 16.33 24.23
C VAL A 277 -7.62 15.04 23.61
N HIS A 278 -8.19 14.73 22.46
CA HIS A 278 -7.65 13.76 21.54
C HIS A 278 -6.20 14.19 21.25
N VAL A 279 -5.22 13.59 21.95
CA VAL A 279 -3.82 13.73 21.55
C VAL A 279 -3.73 12.97 20.24
N ASP A 280 -3.89 13.70 19.14
CA ASP A 280 -3.78 13.14 17.80
C ASP A 280 -2.42 12.42 17.72
N PRO A 281 -2.38 11.09 17.59
CA PRO A 281 -1.12 10.36 17.46
C PRO A 281 -0.35 10.80 16.21
N THR A 282 -1.00 11.47 15.28
CA THR A 282 -0.45 11.97 14.01
C THR A 282 0.23 13.32 14.12
N ASN A 283 -0.14 14.18 15.08
CA ASN A 283 0.42 15.54 15.18
C ASN A 283 1.61 15.58 16.17
N CYS A 284 2.82 15.85 15.64
CA CYS A 284 4.03 16.08 16.42
C CYS A 284 4.28 17.56 16.76
N SER A 285 3.33 18.46 16.47
CA SER A 285 3.43 19.91 16.68
C SER A 285 3.86 20.28 18.10
N ASP A 286 3.42 19.49 19.08
CA ASP A 286 3.71 19.72 20.49
C ASP A 286 5.20 19.50 20.80
N ILE A 287 5.81 18.50 20.16
CA ILE A 287 7.25 18.21 20.30
C ILE A 287 8.06 19.27 19.56
N GLU A 288 7.65 19.67 18.36
CA GLU A 288 8.31 20.73 17.59
C GLU A 288 8.32 22.06 18.37
N PHE A 289 7.17 22.43 18.94
CA PHE A 289 7.05 23.63 19.75
C PHE A 289 7.92 23.54 21.01
N ALA A 290 7.92 22.40 21.70
CA ALA A 290 8.80 22.19 22.84
C ALA A 290 10.30 22.28 22.47
N VAL A 291 10.71 21.72 21.33
CA VAL A 291 12.09 21.82 20.82
C VAL A 291 12.45 23.29 20.57
N ARG A 292 11.55 24.09 19.98
CA ARG A 292 11.78 25.52 19.77
C ARG A 292 11.97 26.26 21.10
N LEU A 293 11.10 26.05 22.08
CA LEU A 293 11.20 26.67 23.40
C LEU A 293 12.49 26.28 24.13
N LEU A 294 12.85 25.00 24.10
CA LEU A 294 14.06 24.51 24.76
C LEU A 294 15.34 24.96 24.04
N SER A 295 15.28 25.19 22.72
CA SER A 295 16.41 25.74 21.96
C SER A 295 16.72 27.20 22.28
N GLN A 296 15.77 27.93 22.88
CA GLN A 296 15.95 29.31 23.33
C GLN A 296 16.59 29.42 24.72
N LEU A 297 16.75 28.30 25.43
CA LEU A 297 17.43 28.28 26.73
C LEU A 297 18.90 28.67 26.56
N LYS A 298 19.47 29.37 27.55
CA LYS A 298 20.88 29.78 27.59
C LYS A 298 21.57 29.20 28.82
N GLY A 299 22.88 28.98 28.75
CA GLY A 299 23.66 28.48 29.89
C GLY A 299 23.56 26.97 30.14
N GLN A 300 23.77 26.61 31.40
CA GLN A 300 23.72 25.22 31.85
C GLN A 300 22.37 24.50 31.67
N PRO A 301 21.17 25.14 31.76
CA PRO A 301 19.93 24.43 31.46
C PRO A 301 19.83 24.02 29.97
N ALA A 302 20.47 24.77 29.07
CA ALA A 302 20.57 24.41 27.66
C ALA A 302 21.44 23.17 27.45
N ALA A 303 22.55 23.05 28.18
CA ALA A 303 23.41 21.87 28.13
C ALA A 303 22.67 20.59 28.56
N VAL A 304 21.86 20.67 29.62
CA VAL A 304 21.03 19.55 30.09
C VAL A 304 19.92 19.21 29.09
N ALA A 305 19.31 20.22 28.46
CA ALA A 305 18.27 20.01 27.46
C ALA A 305 18.83 19.55 26.10
N ALA A 306 20.11 19.78 25.81
CA ALA A 306 20.73 19.51 24.51
C ALA A 306 20.61 18.04 24.09
N ASP A 307 20.82 17.10 25.02
CA ASP A 307 20.71 15.67 24.74
C ASP A 307 19.26 15.29 24.38
N TRP A 308 18.28 15.84 25.10
CA TRP A 308 16.87 15.62 24.79
C TRP A 308 16.47 16.27 23.45
N ILE A 309 16.96 17.48 23.17
CA ILE A 309 16.69 18.19 21.90
C ILE A 309 17.26 17.40 20.72
N ARG A 310 18.48 16.84 20.85
CA ARG A 310 19.10 16.02 19.81
C ARG A 310 18.26 14.78 19.50
N ASP A 311 17.78 14.11 20.54
CA ASP A 311 16.95 12.91 20.37
C ASP A 311 15.54 13.23 19.86
N ALA A 312 14.96 14.35 20.28
CA ALA A 312 13.68 14.84 19.74
C ALA A 312 13.80 15.23 18.26
N ARG A 313 14.89 15.90 17.84
CA ARG A 313 15.14 16.23 16.43
C ARG A 313 15.27 14.97 15.58
N ARG A 314 16.02 13.97 16.04
CA ARG A 314 16.14 12.67 15.35
C ARG A 314 14.79 11.99 15.16
N PHE A 315 13.95 11.98 16.20
CA PHE A 315 12.60 11.46 16.09
C PHE A 315 11.77 12.20 15.04
N LEU A 316 11.82 13.54 15.04
CA LEU A 316 11.10 14.36 14.05
C LEU A 316 11.60 14.15 12.63
N GLU A 317 12.92 14.06 12.40
CA GLU A 317 13.52 13.77 11.09
C GLU A 317 13.01 12.44 10.52
N VAL A 318 13.04 11.38 11.34
CA VAL A 318 12.56 10.05 10.92
C VAL A 318 11.04 10.05 10.74
N HIS A 319 10.29 10.69 11.64
CA HIS A 319 8.84 10.78 11.54
C HIS A 319 8.41 11.52 10.26
N GLN A 320 9.06 12.62 9.93
CA GLN A 320 8.82 13.38 8.70
C GLN A 320 9.14 12.54 7.45
N ALA A 321 10.26 11.81 7.46
CA ALA A 321 10.61 10.91 6.35
C ALA A 321 9.55 9.81 6.15
N VAL A 322 9.06 9.21 7.23
CA VAL A 322 8.04 8.18 7.18
C VAL A 322 6.68 8.73 6.73
N GLN A 323 6.28 9.91 7.20
CA GLN A 323 5.06 10.55 6.73
C GLN A 323 5.12 10.89 5.23
N ALA A 324 6.28 11.36 4.75
CA ALA A 324 6.49 11.61 3.32
C ALA A 324 6.41 10.31 2.49
N LEU A 325 7.01 9.22 2.97
CA LEU A 325 6.91 7.90 2.35
C LEU A 325 5.47 7.38 2.33
N LEU A 326 4.72 7.57 3.42
CA LEU A 326 3.34 7.11 3.54
C LEU A 326 2.42 7.90 2.60
N ALA A 327 2.59 9.22 2.55
CA ALA A 327 1.86 10.08 1.62
C ALA A 327 2.18 9.71 0.16
N TYR A 328 3.44 9.41 -0.15
CA TYR A 328 3.84 8.96 -1.48
C TYR A 328 3.24 7.59 -1.83
N ALA A 329 3.37 6.59 -0.95
CA ALA A 329 2.86 5.25 -1.18
C ALA A 329 1.33 5.23 -1.31
N THR A 330 0.61 6.04 -0.52
CA THR A 330 -0.84 6.19 -0.64
C THR A 330 -1.24 6.87 -1.95
N ALA A 331 -0.58 7.95 -2.35
CA ALA A 331 -0.82 8.61 -3.64
C ALA A 331 -0.61 7.67 -4.83
N GLN A 332 0.47 6.88 -4.79
CA GLN A 332 0.74 5.87 -5.81
C GLN A 332 -0.30 4.74 -5.81
N ASN A 333 -0.81 4.36 -4.64
CA ASN A 333 -1.85 3.34 -4.54
C ASN A 333 -3.13 3.84 -5.24
N PHE A 334 -3.53 5.09 -4.98
CA PHE A 334 -4.68 5.70 -5.66
C PHE A 334 -4.49 5.81 -7.18
N SER A 335 -3.30 6.22 -7.65
CA SER A 335 -3.05 6.30 -9.10
C SER A 335 -3.15 4.94 -9.79
N VAL A 336 -2.64 3.88 -9.16
CA VAL A 336 -2.76 2.51 -9.70
C VAL A 336 -4.20 1.98 -9.61
N PHE A 337 -4.98 2.40 -8.61
CA PHE A 337 -6.40 2.08 -8.56
C PHE A 337 -7.18 2.77 -9.68
N ASP A 338 -6.86 4.02 -10.02
CA ASP A 338 -7.50 4.71 -11.15
C ASP A 338 -7.17 4.05 -12.50
N GLU A 339 -5.94 3.54 -12.69
CA GLU A 339 -5.58 2.78 -13.90
C GLU A 339 -6.31 1.42 -14.03
N ARG A 340 -6.86 0.90 -12.93
CA ARG A 340 -7.63 -0.37 -12.92
C ARG A 340 -9.10 -0.22 -13.27
N LEU A 341 -9.67 0.98 -13.05
CA LEU A 341 -11.08 1.29 -13.31
C LEU A 341 -11.29 1.63 -14.78
#